data_AF-A0A3N4L5K3-F1
#
_entry.id   AF-A0A3N4L5K3-F1
#
_cell.length_a   1.000
_cell.length_b   1.000
_cell.length_c   1.000
_cell.angle_alpha   90.00
_cell.angle_beta   90.00
_cell.angle_gamma   90.00
#
_symmetry.space_group_name_H-M   'P 1'
#
loop_
_entity.id
_entity.type
_entity.pdbx_description
1 polymer ?
#
loop_
_entity_poly.entity_id
_entity_poly.type
_entity_poly.pdbx_seq_one_letter_code
_entity_poly.pdbx_strand_id
1 'polypeptide(L)' 'SLHPYFITGFSDAESSFCIKVVKDRRSKLGYSAKLVFQIGLHKKDLALLNMIRAYFGDASPGVNYMK' A
#
# COMPACT_ATOMS: atom_id res chain seq x y z
N SER A 1 8.91 13.95 -9.46
CA SER A 1 8.63 13.37 -8.13
C SER A 1 7.55 14.19 -7.44
N LEU A 2 6.67 13.59 -6.64
CA LEU A 2 5.60 14.30 -5.91
C LEU A 2 6.18 15.08 -4.72
N HIS A 3 5.51 16.18 -4.33
CA HIS A 3 5.93 16.96 -3.16
C HIS A 3 5.63 16.18 -1.87
N PRO A 4 6.53 16.12 -0.87
CA PRO A 4 6.29 15.36 0.36
C PRO A 4 5.00 15.72 1.10
N TYR A 5 4.70 17.02 1.25
CA TYR A 5 3.43 17.42 1.90
C TYR A 5 2.17 17.07 1.10
N PHE A 6 2.27 16.90 -0.22
CA PHE A 6 1.16 16.37 -1.01
C PHE A 6 0.93 14.89 -0.66
N ILE A 7 2.00 14.10 -0.55
CA ILE A 7 1.92 12.68 -0.14
C ILE A 7 1.35 12.55 1.27
N THR A 8 1.79 13.40 2.21
CA THR A 8 1.27 13.41 3.58
C THR A 8 -0.22 13.70 3.59
N GLY A 9 -0.67 14.83 3.05
CA GLY A 9 -2.08 15.21 3.06
C GLY A 9 -2.97 14.23 2.30
N PHE A 10 -2.47 13.66 1.19
CA PHE A 10 -3.17 12.61 0.46
C PHE A 10 -3.31 11.33 1.29
N SER A 11 -2.25 10.94 2.01
CA SER A 11 -2.27 9.75 2.86
C SER A 11 -3.22 9.92 4.04
N ASP A 12 -3.29 11.12 4.64
CA ASP A 12 -4.23 11.42 5.72
C ASP A 12 -5.71 11.26 5.30
N ALA A 13 -6.02 11.48 4.02
CA ALA A 13 -7.37 11.33 3.48
C ALA A 13 -7.70 9.93 2.95
N GLU A 14 -6.78 9.32 2.18
CA GLU A 14 -7.08 8.15 1.32
C GLU A 14 -6.35 6.87 1.72
N SER A 15 -5.42 6.93 2.69
CA SER A 15 -4.62 5.77 3.08
C SER A 15 -5.12 5.06 4.34
N SER A 16 -4.65 3.84 4.52
CA SER A 16 -4.89 3.06 5.72
C SER A 16 -3.64 2.28 6.13
N PHE A 17 -3.32 2.31 7.42
CA PHE A 17 -2.33 1.46 8.05
C PHE A 17 -3.04 0.31 8.77
N CYS A 18 -2.69 -0.93 8.43
CA CYS A 18 -3.33 -2.13 8.98
C CYS A 18 -2.30 -3.24 9.26
N ILE A 19 -2.64 -4.10 10.22
CA ILE A 19 -1.93 -5.36 10.46
C ILE A 19 -2.78 -6.50 9.90
N LYS A 20 -2.28 -7.21 8.89
CA LYS A 20 -2.93 -8.40 8.34
C LYS A 20 -2.31 -9.65 8.97
N VAL A 21 -3.11 -10.43 9.69
CA VAL A 21 -2.71 -11.75 10.18
C VAL A 21 -3.04 -12.78 9.10
N VAL A 22 -2.01 -13.41 8.54
CA VAL A 22 -2.16 -14.36 7.43
C VAL A 22 -1.61 -15.73 7.81
N LYS A 23 -2.21 -16.80 7.29
CA LYS A 23 -1.66 -18.16 7.45
C LYS A 23 -0.28 -18.22 6.80
N ASP A 24 0.69 -18.76 7.52
CA ASP A 24 2.05 -18.95 7.05
C ASP A 24 2.62 -20.25 7.62
N ARG A 25 2.76 -21.26 6.76
CA ARG A 25 3.27 -22.58 7.14
C ARG A 25 4.73 -22.56 7.59
N ARG A 26 5.48 -21.50 7.27
CA ARG A 26 6.87 -21.33 7.68
C ARG A 26 7.00 -20.73 9.08
N SER A 27 5.95 -20.07 9.55
CA SER A 27 5.89 -19.57 10.92
C SER A 27 5.64 -20.74 11.88
N LYS A 28 6.38 -20.77 12.99
CA LYS A 28 6.18 -21.77 14.07
C LYS A 28 4.77 -21.74 14.65
N LEU A 29 4.10 -20.58 14.58
CA LEU A 29 2.73 -20.38 15.05
C LEU A 29 1.67 -20.69 13.98
N GLY A 30 2.07 -21.00 12.74
CA GLY A 30 1.18 -21.20 11.59
C GLY A 30 0.59 -19.90 11.01
N TYR A 31 0.93 -18.74 11.59
CA TYR A 31 0.49 -17.41 11.15
C TYR A 31 1.63 -16.40 11.18
N SER A 32 1.55 -15.39 10.32
CA SER A 32 2.46 -14.26 10.25
C SER A 32 1.68 -12.95 10.24
N ALA A 33 2.15 -11.94 10.99
CA ALA A 33 1.63 -10.59 10.93
C ALA A 33 2.33 -9.81 9.81
N LYS A 34 1.55 -9.13 8.96
CA LYS A 34 2.04 -8.26 7.89
C LYS A 34 1.58 -6.83 8.15
N LEU A 35 2.53 -5.91 8.25
CA LEU A 35 2.24 -4.48 8.24
C LEU A 35 1.92 -4.05 6.81
N VAL A 36 0.81 -3.35 6.64
CA VAL A 36 0.33 -2.89 5.34
C VAL A 36 -0.01 -1.41 5.40
N PHE A 37 0.62 -0.65 4.53
CA PHE A 37 0.15 0.66 4.09
C PHE A 37 -0.58 0.47 2.76
N GLN A 38 -1.83 0.91 2.68
CA GLN A 38 -2.64 0.77 1.46
C GLN A 38 -3.37 2.06 1.13
N ILE A 39 -3.51 2.35 -0.16
CA ILE A 39 -4.29 3.44 -0.72
C ILE A 39 -5.30 2.81 -1.67
N GLY A 40 -6.60 3.05 -1.45
CA GLY A 40 -7.68 2.49 -2.26
C GLY A 40 -8.35 3.57 -3.09
N LEU A 41 -8.12 3.60 -4.41
CA LEU A 41 -8.74 4.55 -5.33
C LEU A 41 -9.52 3.84 -6.44
N HIS A 42 -10.38 4.60 -7.13
CA HIS A 42 -11.03 4.11 -8.33
C HIS A 42 -10.01 3.89 -9.47
N LYS A 43 -10.25 2.90 -10.34
CA LYS A 43 -9.35 2.53 -11.45
C LYS A 43 -8.98 3.67 -12.41
N LYS A 44 -9.81 4.73 -12.46
CA LYS A 44 -9.56 5.93 -13.27
C LYS A 44 -8.31 6.71 -12.79
N ASP A 45 -7.96 6.56 -11.52
CA ASP A 45 -6.88 7.29 -10.85
C ASP A 45 -5.56 6.47 -10.83
N LEU A 46 -5.45 5.46 -11.70
CA LEU A 46 -4.28 4.59 -11.79
C LEU A 46 -2.97 5.36 -12.06
N ALA A 47 -3.05 6.44 -12.84
CA ALA A 47 -1.90 7.31 -13.11
C ALA A 47 -1.36 7.93 -11.80
N LEU A 48 -2.23 8.42 -10.93
CA LEU A 48 -1.85 8.97 -9.63
C LEU A 48 -1.23 7.91 -8.73
N LEU A 49 -1.82 6.71 -8.67
CA LEU A 49 -1.25 5.59 -7.89
C LEU A 49 0.17 5.24 -8.37
N ASN A 50 0.43 5.23 -9.68
CA ASN A 50 1.76 4.99 -10.22
C ASN A 50 2.75 6.11 -9.86
N MET A 51 2.31 7.37 -9.81
CA MET A 51 3.15 8.49 -9.36
C MET A 51 3.50 8.39 -7.87
N ILE A 52 2.53 8.01 -7.03
CA ILE A 52 2.75 7.77 -5.59
C ILE A 52 3.69 6.56 -5.40
N ARG A 53 3.54 5.50 -6.19
CA ARG A 53 4.46 4.35 -6.16
C ARG A 53 5.89 4.76 -6.51
N ALA A 54 6.06 5.57 -7.55
CA ALA A 54 7.37 6.08 -7.94
C ALA A 54 7.98 6.98 -6.85
N TYR A 55 7.16 7.75 -6.12
CA TYR A 55 7.63 8.54 -4.96
C TYR A 55 8.24 7.66 -3.86
N PHE A 56 7.67 6.48 -3.58
CA PHE A 56 8.21 5.51 -2.62
C PHE A 56 9.29 4.56 -3.19
N GLY A 57 9.81 4.83 -4.40
CA GLY A 57 10.94 4.09 -4.98
C GLY A 57 10.60 2.69 -5.51
N ASP A 58 9.39 2.50 -6.07
CA ASP A 58 8.90 1.22 -6.63
C ASP A 58 8.98 0.01 -5.68
N ALA A 59 9.17 0.24 -4.38
CA ALA A 59 9.52 -0.78 -3.38
C ALA A 59 8.35 -1.67 -2.90
N SER A 60 7.29 -1.87 -3.69
CA SER A 60 6.13 -2.69 -3.28
C SER A 60 6.09 -4.05 -4.01
N PRO A 61 6.33 -5.19 -3.32
CA PRO A 61 6.30 -6.54 -3.91
C PRO A 61 4.87 -7.10 -4.11
N GLY A 62 3.90 -6.28 -4.50
CA GLY A 62 2.54 -6.80 -4.76
C GLY A 62 1.49 -5.72 -4.97
N VAL A 63 1.33 -5.29 -6.23
CA VAL A 63 0.13 -4.55 -6.65
C VAL A 63 -0.96 -5.57 -6.92
N ASN A 64 -1.98 -5.63 -6.06
CA ASN A 64 -3.20 -6.37 -6.33
C ASN A 64 -4.27 -5.38 -6.79
N TYR A 65 -4.59 -5.41 -8.08
CA TYR A 65 -5.77 -4.71 -8.59
C TYR A 65 -7.00 -5.48 -8.10
N MET A 66 -7.76 -4.90 -7.19
CA MET A 66 -9.13 -5.38 -6.94
C MET A 66 -9.91 -5.15 -8.23
N LYS A 67 -10.33 -6.25 -8.87
CA LYS A 67 -11.24 -6.25 -10.01
C LYS A 67 -12.64 -5.80 -9.59
#